data_AF-A0A1G7L2C6-F1
#
_entry.id   AF-A0A1G7L2C6-F1
#
_cell.length_a   1.000
_cell.length_b   1.000
_cell.length_c   1.000
_cell.angle_alpha   90.00
_cell.angle_beta   90.00
_cell.angle_gamma   90.00
#
_symmetry.space_group_name_H-M   'P 1'
#
loop_
_entity.id
_entity.type
_entity.pdbx_description
1 polymer ?
#
loop_
_entity_poly.entity_id
_entity_poly.type
_entity_poly.pdbx_seq_one_letter_code
_entity_poly.pdbx_strand_id
1 'polypeptide(L)'
;MTKRWMRTFVAAAVAMALLLPGGGIARADSWQDRVSAGSKAATARGTTIEIAVLDRVTGQYRDNGRAAHTRIESASVMKVFIAEHLLHRRDLGQIHLSAADMGDMGRMLRESLDAPASRFWGRFGANAIVQEVIGRYGLTETRVTSNVRYWGNTLITAHDMVVFYRRMMDRSAGLSAASRDWIVGQLRRSTVQGDGARQFFGLRDGLPREQVIAQKQGWMCCVNGSIYRHSTGLIGPDGRFVVVVLTREPSSRGGAHIERSITDAVRTMFPEGLVPRVQGQIGEQWYRMGGASGRLGYPTSDEIRLHGGAVHFFQGGSIYWSPATGARAVWGEILKAYGALRWETGRLGYPTSSEIALPGGGAANSFQGGRIYWSPRTGAHSVSGSILAAYKAQRYQLGPLGFPTSDEIALPGGGTANRFQGGRIYWSSRTGAHWVIGSILAAYKAQHYQAGPLGFPTSDEIALPGGAVSHFQGGSVFWSPGRGAHVLRGGLLAAYKAQGYQKGSLGYPVSDAYRVTGGTRMDFQGGRLVVPTTPAPVPTAPKAAAVPGTSAVPAAPADDVGPSGVPTGPTPSGTPSVPAPPPAGAVPTTTPPVPGTGTGSAAGEGDTP
;
A
#
# COMPACT_ATOMS: atom_id res chain seq x y z
N MET A 1 22.05 -52.61 -1.34
CA MET A 1 20.62 -52.27 -1.60
C MET A 1 20.57 -50.99 -2.44
N THR A 2 19.63 -50.88 -3.39
CA THR A 2 19.84 -50.14 -4.65
C THR A 2 19.14 -48.78 -4.77
N LYS A 3 19.74 -47.89 -5.59
CA LYS A 3 19.29 -46.52 -5.97
C LYS A 3 17.86 -46.41 -6.56
N ARG A 4 17.09 -47.50 -6.60
CA ARG A 4 15.71 -47.55 -7.13
C ARG A 4 14.70 -47.00 -6.12
N TRP A 5 14.87 -47.27 -4.83
CA TRP A 5 13.93 -46.86 -3.77
C TRP A 5 13.89 -45.34 -3.50
N MET A 6 15.02 -44.65 -3.64
CA MET A 6 15.12 -43.21 -3.36
C MET A 6 14.45 -42.36 -4.46
N ARG A 7 14.25 -42.90 -5.67
CA ARG A 7 13.44 -42.25 -6.72
C ARG A 7 11.93 -42.44 -6.49
N THR A 8 11.51 -43.60 -5.97
CA THR A 8 10.10 -43.86 -5.67
C THR A 8 9.57 -42.97 -4.54
N PHE A 9 10.37 -42.74 -3.48
CA PHE A 9 9.98 -41.85 -2.38
C PHE A 9 9.86 -40.37 -2.82
N VAL A 10 10.74 -39.88 -3.68
CA VAL A 10 10.65 -38.50 -4.21
C VAL A 10 9.47 -38.36 -5.18
N ALA A 11 9.21 -39.37 -6.02
CA ALA A 11 8.03 -39.36 -6.91
C ALA A 11 6.70 -39.41 -6.13
N ALA A 12 6.62 -40.22 -5.06
CA ALA A 12 5.43 -40.29 -4.21
C ALA A 12 5.18 -38.98 -3.44
N ALA A 13 6.23 -38.35 -2.90
CA ALA A 13 6.12 -37.07 -2.22
C ALA A 13 5.67 -35.92 -3.15
N VAL A 14 6.08 -35.95 -4.43
CA VAL A 14 5.63 -34.97 -5.44
C VAL A 14 4.21 -35.26 -5.92
N ALA A 15 3.81 -36.52 -6.07
CA ALA A 15 2.45 -36.89 -6.47
C ALA A 15 1.41 -36.57 -5.38
N MET A 16 1.75 -36.77 -4.09
CA MET A 16 0.85 -36.48 -2.98
C MET A 16 0.65 -34.96 -2.74
N ALA A 17 1.57 -34.12 -3.22
CA ALA A 17 1.44 -32.66 -3.24
C ALA A 17 0.57 -32.12 -4.39
N LEU A 18 0.16 -32.96 -5.34
CA LEU A 18 -0.59 -32.57 -6.55
C LEU A 18 -2.05 -33.05 -6.58
N LEU A 19 -2.52 -33.73 -5.52
CA LEU A 19 -3.91 -34.22 -5.40
C LEU A 19 -4.63 -33.78 -4.12
N LEU A 20 -4.03 -32.88 -3.33
CA LEU A 20 -4.80 -32.08 -2.39
C LEU A 20 -5.59 -31.04 -3.19
N PRO A 21 -6.92 -30.89 -2.99
CA PRO A 21 -7.62 -29.75 -3.55
C PRO A 21 -6.93 -28.48 -3.05
N GLY A 22 -6.87 -27.45 -3.90
CA GLY A 22 -6.26 -26.17 -3.58
C GLY A 22 -7.00 -25.45 -2.45
N GLY A 23 -6.81 -25.93 -1.22
CA GLY A 23 -7.22 -25.30 0.02
C GLY A 23 -6.39 -24.05 0.20
N GLY A 24 -6.81 -22.99 -0.51
CA GLY A 24 -6.13 -21.71 -0.48
C GLY A 24 -6.00 -21.24 0.96
N ILE A 25 -4.84 -20.68 1.28
CA ILE A 25 -4.70 -19.78 2.43
C ILE A 25 -5.51 -18.52 2.07
N ALA A 26 -6.81 -18.61 2.32
CA ALA A 26 -7.82 -17.62 1.95
C ALA A 26 -8.94 -17.63 3.01
N ARG A 27 -9.39 -16.43 3.40
CA ARG A 27 -10.44 -16.19 4.42
C ARG A 27 -10.05 -16.46 5.88
N ALA A 28 -8.97 -15.82 6.32
CA ALA A 28 -9.01 -15.09 7.58
C ALA A 28 -8.77 -13.60 7.25
N ASP A 29 -9.43 -12.70 7.98
CA ASP A 29 -9.27 -11.23 7.92
C ASP A 29 -9.83 -10.48 6.70
N SER A 30 -10.94 -10.95 6.11
CA SER A 30 -11.79 -10.08 5.28
C SER A 30 -12.86 -9.36 6.12
N TRP A 31 -13.42 -8.25 5.60
CA TRP A 31 -14.60 -7.60 6.18
C TRP A 31 -15.80 -8.54 6.35
N GLN A 32 -15.93 -9.57 5.49
CA GLN A 32 -16.98 -10.57 5.62
C GLN A 32 -16.78 -11.44 6.86
N ASP A 33 -15.53 -11.77 7.19
CA ASP A 33 -15.20 -12.62 8.33
C ASP A 33 -15.49 -11.88 9.65
N ARG A 34 -15.21 -10.57 9.70
CA ARG A 34 -15.59 -9.68 10.82
C ARG A 34 -17.11 -9.63 11.04
N VAL A 35 -17.89 -9.36 9.99
CA VAL A 35 -19.37 -9.37 10.08
C VAL A 35 -19.91 -10.74 10.51
N SER A 36 -19.34 -11.82 9.96
CA SER A 36 -19.70 -13.19 10.32
C SER A 36 -19.35 -13.53 11.78
N ALA A 37 -18.23 -13.02 12.30
CA ALA A 37 -17.84 -13.19 13.70
C ALA A 37 -18.76 -12.40 14.65
N GLY A 38 -19.10 -11.15 14.33
CA GLY A 38 -20.08 -10.35 15.08
C GLY A 38 -21.46 -11.02 15.14
N SER A 39 -21.92 -11.57 14.01
CA SER A 39 -23.16 -12.35 13.96
C SER A 39 -23.07 -13.59 14.86
N LYS A 40 -21.97 -14.36 14.77
CA LYS A 40 -21.76 -15.56 15.60
C LYS A 40 -21.77 -15.25 17.10
N ALA A 41 -21.11 -14.15 17.51
CA ALA A 41 -21.04 -13.74 18.91
C ALA A 41 -22.43 -13.48 19.52
N ALA A 42 -23.32 -12.78 18.81
CA ALA A 42 -24.69 -12.56 19.26
C ALA A 42 -25.57 -13.81 19.16
N THR A 43 -25.45 -14.62 18.09
CA THR A 43 -26.24 -15.86 17.96
C THR A 43 -25.85 -16.92 19.01
N ALA A 44 -24.58 -16.95 19.45
CA ALA A 44 -24.13 -17.82 20.54
C ALA A 44 -24.77 -17.45 21.89
N ARG A 45 -25.19 -16.20 22.05
CA ARG A 45 -26.00 -15.71 23.19
C ARG A 45 -27.50 -15.96 23.00
N GLY A 46 -27.92 -16.51 21.86
CA GLY A 46 -29.32 -16.73 21.47
C GLY A 46 -30.04 -15.48 20.96
N THR A 47 -29.30 -14.43 20.59
CA THR A 47 -29.87 -13.19 20.03
C THR A 47 -30.11 -13.33 18.53
N THR A 48 -31.32 -13.02 18.06
CA THR A 48 -31.54 -12.86 16.60
C THR A 48 -30.91 -11.53 16.18
N ILE A 49 -30.01 -11.58 15.20
CA ILE A 49 -29.21 -10.42 14.77
C ILE A 49 -29.14 -10.33 13.25
N GLU A 50 -29.29 -9.11 12.75
CA GLU A 50 -29.21 -8.74 11.34
C GLU A 50 -28.12 -7.68 11.24
N ILE A 51 -27.11 -7.90 10.39
CA ILE A 51 -25.96 -7.02 10.27
C ILE A 51 -25.73 -6.67 8.81
N ALA A 52 -25.63 -5.38 8.52
CA ALA A 52 -25.13 -4.89 7.24
C ALA A 52 -24.14 -3.74 7.48
N VAL A 53 -23.04 -3.75 6.73
CA VAL A 53 -21.94 -2.79 6.81
C VAL A 53 -21.57 -2.32 5.41
N LEU A 54 -21.40 -1.02 5.24
CA LEU A 54 -20.87 -0.41 4.02
C LEU A 54 -19.71 0.53 4.38
N ASP A 55 -18.54 0.27 3.80
CA ASP A 55 -17.50 1.28 3.65
C ASP A 55 -17.85 2.17 2.44
N ARG A 56 -18.29 3.41 2.70
CA ARG A 56 -18.72 4.34 1.64
C ARG A 56 -17.57 4.82 0.75
N VAL A 57 -16.32 4.70 1.17
CA VAL A 57 -15.16 5.15 0.37
C VAL A 57 -14.66 4.04 -0.55
N THR A 58 -14.58 2.80 -0.07
CA THR A 58 -14.18 1.65 -0.92
C THR A 58 -15.35 1.01 -1.67
N GLY A 59 -16.60 1.35 -1.31
CA GLY A 59 -17.81 0.72 -1.83
C GLY A 59 -18.04 -0.71 -1.33
N GLN A 60 -17.21 -1.22 -0.41
CA GLN A 60 -17.35 -2.58 0.10
C GLN A 60 -18.57 -2.70 1.02
N TYR A 61 -19.60 -3.39 0.53
CA TYR A 61 -20.77 -3.83 1.29
C TYR A 61 -20.58 -5.27 1.79
N ARG A 62 -20.93 -5.56 3.04
CA ARG A 62 -20.88 -6.89 3.68
C ARG A 62 -22.04 -7.04 4.66
N ASP A 63 -22.60 -8.24 4.75
CA ASP A 63 -23.72 -8.53 5.63
C ASP A 63 -23.67 -9.96 6.19
N ASN A 64 -24.62 -10.33 7.05
CA ASN A 64 -24.76 -11.70 7.56
C ASN A 64 -25.75 -12.57 6.74
N GLY A 65 -25.84 -12.34 5.42
CA GLY A 65 -26.65 -13.11 4.49
C GLY A 65 -28.15 -12.91 4.70
N ARG A 66 -28.94 -13.98 4.57
CA ARG A 66 -30.42 -13.94 4.65
C ARG A 66 -30.97 -13.22 5.90
N ALA A 67 -30.22 -13.21 7.00
CA ALA A 67 -30.60 -12.46 8.20
C ALA A 67 -30.65 -10.93 7.94
N ALA A 68 -29.68 -10.36 7.23
CA ALA A 68 -29.66 -8.92 6.90
C ALA A 68 -30.80 -8.44 5.99
N HIS A 69 -31.44 -9.38 5.30
CA HIS A 69 -32.61 -9.20 4.42
C HIS A 69 -33.93 -9.64 5.08
N THR A 70 -33.90 -9.99 6.37
CA THR A 70 -35.10 -10.31 7.15
C THR A 70 -35.78 -9.02 7.60
N ARG A 71 -37.12 -9.02 7.63
CA ARG A 71 -37.90 -7.87 8.08
C ARG A 71 -38.06 -7.88 9.58
N ILE A 72 -37.77 -6.74 10.19
CA ILE A 72 -37.89 -6.52 11.64
C ILE A 72 -38.52 -5.15 11.92
N GLU A 73 -39.27 -5.07 13.01
CA GLU A 73 -39.94 -3.85 13.47
C GLU A 73 -38.92 -2.78 13.89
N SER A 74 -38.84 -1.72 13.09
CA SER A 74 -37.83 -0.65 13.17
C SER A 74 -37.67 0.06 14.52
N ALA A 75 -38.71 0.05 15.37
CA ALA A 75 -38.76 0.81 16.60
C ALA A 75 -38.32 2.27 16.37
N SER A 76 -37.57 2.87 17.30
CA SER A 76 -37.08 4.25 17.19
C SER A 76 -36.06 4.53 16.06
N VAL A 77 -35.70 3.55 15.21
CA VAL A 77 -34.94 3.82 13.97
C VAL A 77 -35.80 4.59 12.95
N MET A 78 -37.12 4.32 12.93
CA MET A 78 -38.09 4.97 12.02
C MET A 78 -38.09 6.51 12.08
N LYS A 79 -37.68 7.08 13.22
CA LYS A 79 -37.58 8.53 13.43
C LYS A 79 -36.63 9.22 12.44
N VAL A 80 -35.67 8.49 11.85
CA VAL A 80 -34.82 9.04 10.79
C VAL A 80 -35.59 9.24 9.48
N PHE A 81 -36.51 8.32 9.12
CA PHE A 81 -37.38 8.49 7.94
C PHE A 81 -38.35 9.65 8.13
N ILE A 82 -38.94 9.80 9.32
CA ILE A 82 -39.82 10.93 9.66
C ILE A 82 -39.06 12.25 9.48
N ALA A 83 -37.86 12.38 10.06
CA ALA A 83 -37.06 13.60 9.94
C ALA A 83 -36.64 13.87 8.49
N GLU A 84 -36.19 12.84 7.76
CA GLU A 84 -35.73 12.98 6.38
C GLU A 84 -36.85 13.41 5.44
N HIS A 85 -38.01 12.76 5.46
CA HIS A 85 -39.16 13.13 4.61
C HIS A 85 -39.68 14.54 4.94
N LEU A 86 -39.81 14.92 6.21
CA LEU A 86 -40.22 16.28 6.59
C LEU A 86 -39.22 17.33 6.09
N LEU A 87 -37.92 17.07 6.23
CA LEU A 87 -36.87 18.00 5.76
C LEU A 87 -36.81 18.07 4.24
N HIS A 88 -36.98 16.96 3.53
CA HIS A 88 -37.08 16.94 2.06
C HIS A 88 -38.28 17.76 1.58
N ARG A 89 -39.47 17.59 2.17
CA ARG A 89 -40.66 18.38 1.83
C ARG A 89 -40.51 19.86 2.16
N ARG A 90 -39.80 20.21 3.24
CA ARG A 90 -39.43 21.60 3.55
C ARG A 90 -38.46 22.16 2.51
N ASP A 91 -37.45 21.39 2.10
CA ASP A 91 -36.47 21.80 1.09
C ASP A 91 -37.10 22.01 -0.30
N LEU A 92 -38.19 21.30 -0.60
CA LEU A 92 -39.04 21.50 -1.78
C LEU A 92 -40.09 22.63 -1.62
N GLY A 93 -40.14 23.33 -0.48
CA GLY A 93 -41.13 24.37 -0.19
C GLY A 93 -42.57 23.86 0.00
N GLN A 94 -42.78 22.55 0.11
CA GLN A 94 -44.11 21.94 0.22
C GLN A 94 -44.71 22.02 1.63
N ILE A 95 -43.87 22.16 2.66
CA ILE A 95 -44.29 22.36 4.05
C ILE A 95 -43.42 23.43 4.73
N HIS A 96 -44.02 24.15 5.68
CA HIS A 96 -43.28 24.98 6.62
C HIS A 96 -43.04 24.19 7.93
N LEU A 97 -41.79 24.20 8.41
CA LEU A 97 -41.42 23.66 9.72
C LEU A 97 -40.96 24.82 10.61
N SER A 98 -41.67 25.03 11.71
CA SER A 98 -41.36 26.10 12.67
C SER A 98 -40.03 25.83 13.40
N ALA A 99 -39.48 26.85 14.07
CA ALA A 99 -38.33 26.66 14.95
C ALA A 99 -38.61 25.63 16.07
N ALA A 100 -39.85 25.56 16.56
CA ALA A 100 -40.29 24.56 17.53
C ALA A 100 -40.32 23.14 16.92
N ASP A 101 -40.85 22.97 15.71
CA ASP A 101 -40.83 21.67 15.01
C ASP A 101 -39.40 21.20 14.73
N MET A 102 -38.50 22.10 14.33
CA MET A 102 -37.08 21.80 14.16
C MET A 102 -36.41 21.43 15.49
N GLY A 103 -36.75 22.10 16.59
CA GLY A 103 -36.28 21.77 17.94
C GLY A 103 -36.72 20.38 18.37
N ASP A 104 -38.02 20.10 18.29
CA ASP A 104 -38.65 18.82 18.64
C ASP A 104 -38.14 17.67 17.79
N MET A 105 -38.00 17.85 16.47
CA MET A 105 -37.39 16.87 15.58
C MET A 105 -35.91 16.64 15.95
N GLY A 106 -35.21 17.69 16.39
CA GLY A 106 -33.85 17.58 16.91
C GLY A 106 -33.77 16.73 18.17
N ARG A 107 -34.76 16.83 19.08
CA ARG A 107 -34.84 16.00 20.29
C ARG A 107 -35.29 14.56 19.96
N MET A 108 -36.25 14.39 19.05
CA MET A 108 -36.68 13.10 18.48
C MET A 108 -35.51 12.27 17.92
N LEU A 109 -34.51 12.93 17.31
CA LEU A 109 -33.30 12.25 16.82
C LEU A 109 -32.26 12.02 17.93
N ARG A 110 -32.02 13.01 18.80
CA ARG A 110 -30.95 12.97 19.84
C ARG A 110 -31.30 12.18 21.08
N GLU A 111 -32.43 12.52 21.69
CA GLU A 111 -33.00 11.94 22.93
C GLU A 111 -34.03 10.85 22.63
N SER A 112 -34.19 10.52 21.34
CA SER A 112 -35.15 9.56 20.79
C SER A 112 -36.64 9.93 20.90
N LEU A 113 -37.02 11.07 21.50
CA LEU A 113 -38.39 11.33 21.99
C LEU A 113 -39.58 10.80 21.17
N ASP A 114 -40.44 10.04 21.84
CA ASP A 114 -41.67 9.47 21.26
C ASP A 114 -42.76 10.51 20.93
N ALA A 115 -43.00 11.49 21.80
CA ALA A 115 -44.12 12.43 21.61
C ALA A 115 -43.99 13.29 20.33
N PRO A 116 -42.83 13.87 19.98
CA PRO A 116 -42.61 14.48 18.67
C PRO A 116 -42.80 13.51 17.51
N ALA A 117 -42.31 12.26 17.62
CA ALA A 117 -42.44 11.27 16.55
C ALA A 117 -43.89 10.94 16.25
N SER A 118 -44.69 10.66 17.28
CA SER A 118 -46.12 10.41 17.15
C SER A 118 -46.88 11.62 16.61
N ARG A 119 -46.52 12.84 17.01
CA ARG A 119 -47.09 14.09 16.46
C ARG A 119 -46.78 14.26 14.97
N PHE A 120 -45.53 14.10 14.57
CA PHE A 120 -45.12 14.22 13.16
C PHE A 120 -45.71 13.11 12.30
N TRP A 121 -45.72 11.88 12.80
CA TRP A 121 -46.33 10.72 12.14
C TRP A 121 -47.81 10.96 11.82
N GLY A 122 -48.61 11.34 12.83
CA GLY A 122 -50.04 11.62 12.63
C GLY A 122 -50.29 12.83 11.73
N ARG A 123 -49.55 13.93 11.92
CA ARG A 123 -49.74 15.19 11.18
C ARG A 123 -49.33 15.12 9.71
N PHE A 124 -48.33 14.31 9.36
CA PHE A 124 -47.72 14.29 8.02
C PHE A 124 -47.96 12.99 7.23
N GLY A 125 -49.06 12.28 7.52
CA GLY A 125 -49.60 11.23 6.65
C GLY A 125 -49.21 9.80 6.97
N ALA A 126 -48.64 9.53 8.16
CA ALA A 126 -48.33 8.20 8.67
C ALA A 126 -47.58 7.32 7.64
N ASN A 127 -48.21 6.25 7.13
CA ASN A 127 -47.61 5.34 6.15
C ASN A 127 -47.16 6.03 4.85
N ALA A 128 -47.71 7.19 4.47
CA ALA A 128 -47.24 7.96 3.32
C ALA A 128 -45.76 8.38 3.47
N ILE A 129 -45.32 8.71 4.69
CA ILE A 129 -43.91 9.00 5.02
C ILE A 129 -43.02 7.82 4.61
N VAL A 130 -43.42 6.59 4.96
CA VAL A 130 -42.69 5.36 4.61
C VAL A 130 -42.69 5.14 3.10
N GLN A 131 -43.84 5.30 2.44
CA GLN A 131 -43.99 5.05 1.01
C GLN A 131 -43.13 6.00 0.16
N GLU A 132 -43.09 7.29 0.49
CA GLU A 132 -42.24 8.26 -0.20
C GLU A 132 -40.75 8.01 0.03
N VAL A 133 -40.35 7.61 1.24
CA VAL A 133 -38.96 7.22 1.52
C VAL A 133 -38.60 5.96 0.73
N ILE A 134 -39.45 4.92 0.74
CA ILE A 134 -39.28 3.70 -0.09
C ILE A 134 -39.05 4.08 -1.55
N GLY A 135 -39.91 4.94 -2.12
CA GLY A 135 -39.84 5.36 -3.52
C GLY A 135 -38.54 6.11 -3.87
N ARG A 136 -38.20 7.16 -3.11
CA ARG A 136 -37.00 7.98 -3.41
C ARG A 136 -35.69 7.25 -3.16
N TYR A 137 -35.64 6.39 -2.13
CA TYR A 137 -34.43 5.65 -1.78
C TYR A 137 -34.32 4.28 -2.47
N GLY A 138 -35.39 3.80 -3.12
CA GLY A 138 -35.40 2.49 -3.77
C GLY A 138 -35.27 1.34 -2.77
N LEU A 139 -35.95 1.43 -1.62
CA LEU A 139 -35.90 0.45 -0.54
C LEU A 139 -36.79 -0.75 -0.90
N THR A 140 -36.20 -1.84 -1.39
CA THR A 140 -36.96 -2.94 -2.01
C THR A 140 -37.57 -3.89 -0.99
N GLU A 141 -37.13 -3.85 0.27
CA GLU A 141 -37.46 -4.83 1.31
C GLU A 141 -38.31 -4.24 2.43
N THR A 142 -38.13 -2.96 2.74
CA THR A 142 -38.84 -2.16 3.73
C THR A 142 -40.34 -2.11 3.41
N ARG A 143 -41.19 -2.24 4.43
CA ARG A 143 -42.66 -2.22 4.26
C ARG A 143 -43.31 -1.33 5.32
N VAL A 144 -44.42 -0.72 4.93
CA VAL A 144 -45.30 0.03 5.82
C VAL A 144 -45.81 -0.84 6.98
N THR A 145 -46.13 -0.23 8.11
CA THR A 145 -46.83 -0.94 9.19
C THR A 145 -48.28 -1.22 8.80
N SER A 146 -48.80 -2.40 9.14
CA SER A 146 -50.24 -2.68 9.09
C SER A 146 -51.01 -1.96 10.20
N ASN A 147 -50.36 -1.69 11.33
CA ASN A 147 -50.94 -0.92 12.42
C ASN A 147 -50.42 0.53 12.37
N VAL A 148 -51.19 1.39 11.69
CA VAL A 148 -50.88 2.82 11.47
C VAL A 148 -50.78 3.65 12.74
N ARG A 149 -51.25 3.15 13.90
CA ARG A 149 -51.11 3.84 15.20
C ARG A 149 -49.65 3.86 15.69
N TYR A 150 -48.84 2.88 15.29
CA TYR A 150 -47.47 2.68 15.80
C TYR A 150 -46.43 2.78 14.69
N TRP A 151 -45.79 3.95 14.55
CA TRP A 151 -44.70 4.17 13.59
C TRP A 151 -43.55 3.16 13.75
N GLY A 152 -43.25 2.72 14.98
CA GLY A 152 -42.18 1.77 15.29
C GLY A 152 -42.41 0.35 14.74
N ASN A 153 -43.64 0.03 14.33
CA ASN A 153 -43.97 -1.25 13.70
C ASN A 153 -43.67 -1.25 12.19
N THR A 154 -43.13 -0.16 11.64
CA THR A 154 -42.62 -0.12 10.25
C THR A 154 -41.54 -1.19 10.10
N LEU A 155 -41.64 -2.02 9.07
CA LEU A 155 -40.73 -3.14 8.85
C LEU A 155 -39.54 -2.70 8.00
N ILE A 156 -38.33 -2.81 8.55
CA ILE A 156 -37.06 -2.51 7.88
C ILE A 156 -36.21 -3.78 7.75
N THR A 157 -35.15 -3.72 6.96
CA THR A 157 -34.08 -4.74 6.92
C THR A 157 -32.74 -4.06 7.15
N ALA A 158 -31.71 -4.81 7.57
CA ALA A 158 -30.38 -4.25 7.73
C ALA A 158 -29.82 -3.74 6.37
N HIS A 159 -30.11 -4.46 5.28
CA HIS A 159 -29.77 -4.08 3.92
C HIS A 159 -30.35 -2.72 3.52
N ASP A 160 -31.67 -2.55 3.60
CA ASP A 160 -32.33 -1.32 3.16
C ASP A 160 -31.93 -0.12 4.01
N MET A 161 -31.67 -0.30 5.31
CA MET A 161 -31.13 0.79 6.13
C MET A 161 -29.73 1.23 5.68
N VAL A 162 -28.89 0.32 5.18
CA VAL A 162 -27.61 0.68 4.56
C VAL A 162 -27.82 1.44 3.25
N VAL A 163 -28.77 1.01 2.41
CA VAL A 163 -29.15 1.73 1.17
C VAL A 163 -29.65 3.13 1.50
N PHE A 164 -30.48 3.28 2.54
CA PHE A 164 -30.99 4.56 3.03
C PHE A 164 -29.85 5.51 3.44
N TYR A 165 -29.00 5.11 4.39
CA TYR A 165 -27.91 5.96 4.87
C TYR A 165 -26.91 6.29 3.74
N ARG A 166 -26.60 5.35 2.86
CA ARG A 166 -25.76 5.60 1.67
C ARG A 166 -26.34 6.70 0.80
N ARG A 167 -27.57 6.52 0.29
CA ARG A 167 -28.20 7.47 -0.64
C ARG A 167 -28.51 8.82 0.01
N MET A 168 -28.75 8.86 1.32
CA MET A 168 -28.90 10.10 2.09
C MET A 168 -27.58 10.88 2.08
N MET A 169 -26.47 10.23 2.41
CA MET A 169 -25.15 10.86 2.45
C MET A 169 -24.66 11.29 1.06
N ASP A 170 -24.94 10.48 0.04
CA ASP A 170 -24.57 10.71 -1.36
C ASP A 170 -25.56 11.68 -2.07
N ARG A 171 -26.64 12.10 -1.38
CA ARG A 171 -27.71 13.02 -1.82
C ARG A 171 -28.52 12.57 -3.04
N SER A 172 -28.48 11.29 -3.39
CA SER A 172 -29.15 10.74 -4.58
C SER A 172 -30.68 10.60 -4.45
N ALA A 173 -31.25 10.90 -3.27
CA ALA A 173 -32.68 10.82 -2.98
C ALA A 173 -33.38 12.20 -2.80
N GLY A 174 -32.72 13.29 -3.21
CA GLY A 174 -33.32 14.64 -3.26
C GLY A 174 -33.29 15.46 -1.96
N LEU A 175 -32.68 14.95 -0.88
CA LEU A 175 -32.45 15.72 0.35
C LEU A 175 -31.33 16.75 0.15
N SER A 176 -31.51 18.00 0.60
CA SER A 176 -30.46 19.02 0.50
C SER A 176 -29.23 18.68 1.37
N ALA A 177 -28.07 19.25 1.01
CA ALA A 177 -26.86 19.11 1.83
C ALA A 177 -27.08 19.64 3.26
N ALA A 178 -27.72 20.79 3.41
CA ALA A 178 -28.02 21.39 4.72
C ALA A 178 -28.91 20.48 5.59
N SER A 179 -29.95 19.88 5.02
CA SER A 179 -30.81 18.91 5.74
C SER A 179 -30.08 17.62 6.08
N ARG A 180 -29.29 17.08 5.15
CA ARG A 180 -28.43 15.91 5.35
C ARG A 180 -27.45 16.15 6.51
N ASP A 181 -26.75 17.27 6.49
CA ASP A 181 -25.79 17.67 7.53
C ASP A 181 -26.47 17.97 8.87
N TRP A 182 -27.68 18.51 8.86
CA TRP A 182 -28.48 18.71 10.07
C TRP A 182 -28.88 17.37 10.71
N ILE A 183 -29.42 16.40 9.95
CA ILE A 183 -29.79 15.06 10.46
C ILE A 183 -28.56 14.39 11.06
N VAL A 184 -27.46 14.30 10.30
CA VAL A 184 -26.20 13.70 10.76
C VAL A 184 -25.67 14.42 12.00
N GLY A 185 -25.77 15.76 12.05
CA GLY A 185 -25.44 16.56 13.22
C GLY A 185 -26.27 16.22 14.46
N GLN A 186 -27.57 15.93 14.31
CA GLN A 186 -28.38 15.44 15.42
C GLN A 186 -27.96 14.03 15.86
N LEU A 187 -27.76 13.10 14.92
CA LEU A 187 -27.33 11.73 15.25
C LEU A 187 -25.93 11.68 15.90
N ARG A 188 -25.02 12.61 15.57
CA ARG A 188 -23.73 12.78 16.28
C ARG A 188 -23.92 13.21 17.74
N ARG A 189 -24.95 14.02 18.01
CA ARG A 189 -25.31 14.56 19.33
C ARG A 189 -26.32 13.66 20.10
N SER A 190 -26.40 12.37 19.77
CA SER A 190 -27.18 11.40 20.55
C SER A 190 -26.77 11.42 22.02
N THR A 191 -27.72 11.55 22.95
CA THR A 191 -27.50 11.63 24.41
C THR A 191 -27.28 10.26 25.05
N VAL A 192 -26.76 10.16 26.28
CA VAL A 192 -26.63 8.85 26.97
C VAL A 192 -27.99 8.26 27.33
N GLN A 193 -28.94 9.12 27.71
CA GLN A 193 -30.32 8.79 28.07
C GLN A 193 -31.30 9.27 26.99
N GLY A 194 -32.40 8.57 26.78
CA GLY A 194 -33.51 8.93 25.89
C GLY A 194 -34.78 8.15 26.23
N ASP A 195 -35.96 8.77 26.12
CA ASP A 195 -37.28 8.22 26.57
C ASP A 195 -37.22 7.38 27.87
N GLY A 196 -36.56 7.91 28.91
CA GLY A 196 -36.47 7.25 30.23
C GLY A 196 -35.48 6.08 30.32
N ALA A 197 -34.74 5.74 29.27
CA ALA A 197 -33.81 4.62 29.22
C ALA A 197 -32.40 5.02 28.74
N ARG A 198 -31.39 4.20 29.08
CA ARG A 198 -30.03 4.33 28.51
C ARG A 198 -30.07 3.90 27.05
N GLN A 199 -29.67 4.80 26.15
CA GLN A 199 -29.62 4.51 24.71
C GLN A 199 -28.22 4.15 24.20
N PHE A 200 -27.17 4.34 25.00
CA PHE A 200 -25.81 3.94 24.63
C PHE A 200 -25.62 2.44 24.86
N PHE A 201 -25.58 1.73 23.72
CA PHE A 201 -25.29 0.31 23.49
C PHE A 201 -24.95 0.15 21.99
N GLY A 202 -24.40 -0.99 21.57
CA GLY A 202 -24.10 -1.22 20.15
C GLY A 202 -22.94 -0.35 19.67
N LEU A 203 -23.20 0.62 18.79
CA LEU A 203 -22.14 1.44 18.17
C LEU A 203 -21.34 2.27 19.19
N ARG A 204 -21.98 3.05 20.06
CA ARG A 204 -21.28 3.88 21.07
C ARG A 204 -20.46 3.07 22.07
N ASP A 205 -21.04 2.04 22.68
CA ASP A 205 -20.36 1.25 23.73
C ASP A 205 -19.44 0.17 23.13
N GLY A 206 -19.63 -0.17 21.85
CA GLY A 206 -18.82 -1.12 21.11
C GLY A 206 -17.57 -0.50 20.46
N LEU A 207 -17.56 0.82 20.26
CA LEU A 207 -16.46 1.58 19.66
C LEU A 207 -15.93 2.67 20.60
N PRO A 208 -15.39 2.32 21.78
CA PRO A 208 -15.01 3.28 22.82
C PRO A 208 -13.87 4.23 22.42
N ARG A 209 -13.14 3.95 21.34
CA ARG A 209 -12.06 4.80 20.80
C ARG A 209 -12.49 5.62 19.59
N GLU A 210 -13.74 5.45 19.13
CA GLU A 210 -14.27 6.18 17.98
C GLU A 210 -14.93 7.49 18.40
N GLN A 211 -14.25 8.60 18.10
CA GLN A 211 -14.73 9.94 18.40
C GLN A 211 -15.96 10.31 17.53
N VAL A 212 -15.97 9.90 16.26
CA VAL A 212 -17.02 10.25 15.30
C VAL A 212 -17.94 9.07 15.07
N ILE A 213 -19.09 9.05 15.76
CA ILE A 213 -20.24 8.23 15.39
C ILE A 213 -21.48 9.12 15.38
N ALA A 214 -22.36 8.88 14.43
CA ALA A 214 -23.67 9.48 14.28
C ALA A 214 -24.70 8.34 14.29
N GLN A 215 -25.30 8.05 15.45
CA GLN A 215 -26.15 6.87 15.62
C GLN A 215 -27.63 7.23 15.79
N LYS A 216 -28.52 6.42 15.22
CA LYS A 216 -29.90 6.26 15.72
C LYS A 216 -30.07 4.86 16.31
N GLN A 217 -30.51 4.88 17.55
CA GLN A 217 -30.86 3.70 18.32
C GLN A 217 -32.37 3.43 18.19
N GLY A 218 -32.73 2.15 18.13
CA GLY A 218 -34.10 1.66 18.22
C GLY A 218 -34.29 0.84 19.49
N TRP A 219 -35.39 1.04 20.21
CA TRP A 219 -35.85 0.12 21.25
C TRP A 219 -37.37 0.07 21.27
N MET A 220 -37.90 -1.13 21.50
CA MET A 220 -39.32 -1.36 21.66
C MET A 220 -39.52 -2.64 22.49
N CYS A 221 -40.61 -2.66 23.27
CA CYS A 221 -41.13 -3.86 23.90
C CYS A 221 -42.67 -3.74 23.91
N CYS A 222 -43.45 -4.82 23.92
CA CYS A 222 -43.06 -6.23 23.83
C CYS A 222 -43.83 -6.92 22.71
N VAL A 223 -43.70 -6.40 21.48
CA VAL A 223 -44.50 -6.82 20.31
C VAL A 223 -44.36 -8.33 20.11
N ASN A 224 -45.49 -9.04 20.19
CA ASN A 224 -45.59 -10.50 20.10
C ASN A 224 -44.61 -11.24 21.03
N GLY A 225 -44.45 -10.74 22.27
CA GLY A 225 -43.54 -11.33 23.27
C GLY A 225 -42.05 -11.09 22.99
N SER A 226 -41.70 -10.25 22.02
CA SER A 226 -40.31 -9.93 21.66
C SER A 226 -39.89 -8.54 22.14
N ILE A 227 -38.64 -8.42 22.58
CA ILE A 227 -37.94 -7.16 22.85
C ILE A 227 -36.96 -6.85 21.72
N TYR A 228 -36.90 -5.57 21.34
CA TYR A 228 -36.11 -5.08 20.20
C TYR A 228 -35.05 -4.09 20.68
N ARG A 229 -33.84 -4.20 20.12
CA ARG A 229 -32.76 -3.20 20.24
C ARG A 229 -32.03 -3.07 18.92
N HIS A 230 -31.85 -1.84 18.45
CA HIS A 230 -31.19 -1.58 17.18
C HIS A 230 -30.15 -0.50 17.37
N SER A 231 -29.02 -0.64 16.71
CA SER A 231 -27.97 0.37 16.69
C SER A 231 -27.51 0.56 15.26
N THR A 232 -27.81 1.73 14.71
CA THR A 232 -27.62 2.04 13.29
C THR A 232 -26.94 3.40 13.17
N GLY A 233 -26.08 3.60 12.18
CA GLY A 233 -25.46 4.91 12.02
C GLY A 233 -24.27 4.99 11.09
N LEU A 234 -23.67 6.17 11.11
CA LEU A 234 -22.47 6.56 10.36
C LEU A 234 -21.28 6.68 11.31
N ILE A 235 -20.13 6.13 10.93
CA ILE A 235 -19.00 5.92 11.84
C ILE A 235 -17.67 6.28 11.16
N GLY A 236 -16.76 6.86 11.94
CA GLY A 236 -15.46 7.35 11.52
C GLY A 236 -15.53 8.74 10.89
N PRO A 237 -14.37 9.28 10.47
CA PRO A 237 -14.29 10.52 9.72
C PRO A 237 -15.30 10.56 8.57
N ASP A 238 -15.98 11.71 8.43
CA ASP A 238 -17.03 11.98 7.42
C ASP A 238 -18.19 10.96 7.32
N GLY A 239 -18.37 10.12 8.34
CA GLY A 239 -19.35 9.04 8.28
C GLY A 239 -19.03 8.03 7.18
N ARG A 240 -17.75 7.63 7.08
CA ARG A 240 -17.27 6.65 6.09
C ARG A 240 -18.01 5.31 6.19
N PHE A 241 -18.16 4.75 7.38
CA PHE A 241 -18.83 3.47 7.55
C PHE A 241 -20.30 3.68 7.86
N VAL A 242 -21.19 3.08 7.07
CA VAL A 242 -22.54 2.78 7.53
C VAL A 242 -22.48 1.44 8.24
N VAL A 243 -22.96 1.37 9.48
CA VAL A 243 -23.15 0.10 10.19
C VAL A 243 -24.59 0.05 10.68
N VAL A 244 -25.27 -1.05 10.36
CA VAL A 244 -26.63 -1.33 10.80
C VAL A 244 -26.61 -2.67 11.52
N VAL A 245 -27.03 -2.65 12.78
CA VAL A 245 -27.27 -3.86 13.57
C VAL A 245 -28.68 -3.81 14.13
N LEU A 246 -29.54 -4.71 13.66
CA LEU A 246 -30.91 -4.89 14.14
C LEU A 246 -30.98 -6.20 14.93
N THR A 247 -31.69 -6.22 16.08
CA THR A 247 -31.84 -7.42 16.90
C THR A 247 -33.22 -7.54 17.54
N ARG A 248 -33.62 -8.79 17.77
CA ARG A 248 -34.77 -9.17 18.60
C ARG A 248 -34.47 -10.39 19.46
N GLU A 249 -35.14 -10.47 20.61
CA GLU A 249 -35.12 -11.61 21.53
C GLU A 249 -36.48 -11.79 22.21
N PRO A 250 -36.79 -12.96 22.82
CA PRO A 250 -37.89 -13.07 23.76
C PRO A 250 -37.77 -12.05 24.91
N SER A 251 -38.85 -11.35 25.23
CA SER A 251 -38.86 -10.26 26.23
C SER A 251 -38.43 -10.70 27.63
N SER A 252 -38.62 -11.98 27.96
CA SER A 252 -38.19 -12.61 29.21
C SER A 252 -36.68 -12.54 29.49
N ARG A 253 -35.85 -12.24 28.49
CA ARG A 253 -34.38 -12.04 28.65
C ARG A 253 -34.00 -10.63 29.11
N GLY A 254 -34.91 -9.66 28.96
CA GLY A 254 -34.72 -8.26 29.37
C GLY A 254 -33.75 -7.44 28.49
N GLY A 255 -33.91 -6.11 28.54
CA GLY A 255 -33.15 -5.16 27.70
C GLY A 255 -31.64 -5.29 27.84
N ALA A 256 -31.15 -5.40 29.07
CA ALA A 256 -29.71 -5.49 29.34
C ALA A 256 -29.02 -6.73 28.71
N HIS A 257 -29.76 -7.81 28.42
CA HIS A 257 -29.18 -8.97 27.72
C HIS A 257 -28.92 -8.64 26.25
N ILE A 258 -29.97 -8.21 25.53
CA ILE A 258 -29.91 -7.86 24.11
C ILE A 258 -28.99 -6.65 23.84
N GLU A 259 -28.93 -5.68 24.76
CA GLU A 259 -27.99 -4.53 24.75
C GLU A 259 -26.52 -4.94 24.89
N ARG A 260 -26.22 -6.00 25.67
CA ARG A 260 -24.88 -6.61 25.70
C ARG A 260 -24.58 -7.36 24.41
N SER A 261 -25.49 -8.21 23.92
CA SER A 261 -25.29 -8.98 22.68
C SER A 261 -24.97 -8.09 21.47
N ILE A 262 -25.69 -6.97 21.29
CA ILE A 262 -25.41 -6.02 20.19
C ILE A 262 -24.07 -5.30 20.37
N THR A 263 -23.69 -4.96 21.61
CA THR A 263 -22.40 -4.33 21.93
C THR A 263 -21.23 -5.28 21.69
N ASP A 264 -21.35 -6.54 22.14
CA ASP A 264 -20.35 -7.59 21.94
C ASP A 264 -20.18 -7.92 20.45
N ALA A 265 -21.28 -7.93 19.66
CA ALA A 265 -21.22 -8.12 18.21
C ALA A 265 -20.45 -6.99 17.51
N VAL A 266 -20.68 -5.72 17.90
CA VAL A 266 -19.92 -4.56 17.37
C VAL A 266 -18.45 -4.65 17.78
N ARG A 267 -18.12 -4.95 19.04
CA ARG A 267 -16.73 -5.17 19.47
C ARG A 267 -16.05 -6.31 18.71
N THR A 268 -16.79 -7.35 18.36
CA THR A 268 -16.25 -8.48 17.57
C THR A 268 -15.98 -8.10 16.11
N MET A 269 -16.78 -7.21 15.51
CA MET A 269 -16.50 -6.64 14.18
C MET A 269 -15.31 -5.65 14.19
N PHE A 270 -15.15 -4.92 15.29
CA PHE A 270 -14.17 -3.84 15.45
C PHE A 270 -13.37 -4.01 16.76
N PRO A 271 -12.56 -5.08 16.91
CA PRO A 271 -11.81 -5.36 18.14
C PRO A 271 -10.83 -4.24 18.55
N GLU A 272 -10.45 -3.38 17.61
CA GLU A 272 -9.62 -2.20 17.85
C GLU A 272 -10.36 -1.08 18.60
N GLY A 273 -11.70 -1.15 18.71
CA GLY A 273 -12.57 -0.16 19.34
C GLY A 273 -12.83 1.10 18.52
N LEU A 274 -12.46 1.09 17.22
CA LEU A 274 -12.63 2.18 16.25
C LEU A 274 -12.69 1.61 14.82
N VAL A 275 -13.23 2.37 13.85
CA VAL A 275 -13.28 1.88 12.46
C VAL A 275 -11.93 2.05 11.75
N PRO A 276 -11.50 1.08 10.92
CA PRO A 276 -10.18 1.11 10.28
C PRO A 276 -9.85 2.40 9.53
N ARG A 277 -8.74 3.03 9.88
CA ARG A 277 -8.29 4.29 9.26
C ARG A 277 -7.59 4.10 7.91
N VAL A 278 -7.04 2.92 7.65
CA VAL A 278 -6.31 2.58 6.42
C VAL A 278 -7.29 2.08 5.35
N GLN A 279 -7.04 2.40 4.07
CA GLN A 279 -7.96 2.11 2.95
C GLN A 279 -7.27 1.52 1.72
N GLY A 280 -8.08 1.07 0.75
CA GLY A 280 -7.61 0.64 -0.58
C GLY A 280 -6.55 -0.46 -0.53
N GLN A 281 -5.66 -0.48 -1.52
CA GLN A 281 -4.58 -1.47 -1.59
C GLN A 281 -3.61 -1.36 -0.40
N ILE A 282 -3.44 -0.17 0.18
CA ILE A 282 -2.62 0.02 1.39
C ILE A 282 -3.22 -0.75 2.57
N GLY A 283 -4.53 -0.60 2.78
CA GLY A 283 -5.29 -1.32 3.83
C GLY A 283 -5.26 -2.82 3.60
N GLU A 284 -5.51 -3.29 2.37
CA GLU A 284 -5.38 -4.71 2.04
C GLU A 284 -3.98 -5.26 2.33
N GLN A 285 -2.91 -4.51 2.01
CA GLN A 285 -1.54 -4.94 2.29
C GLN A 285 -1.24 -4.97 3.79
N TRP A 286 -1.77 -4.04 4.58
CA TRP A 286 -1.68 -4.05 6.04
C TRP A 286 -2.39 -5.27 6.65
N TYR A 287 -3.61 -5.57 6.19
CA TYR A 287 -4.36 -6.75 6.64
C TYR A 287 -3.69 -8.07 6.24
N ARG A 288 -3.17 -8.20 5.02
CA ARG A 288 -2.35 -9.37 4.59
C ARG A 288 -1.11 -9.59 5.45
N MET A 289 -0.68 -8.58 6.22
CA MET A 289 0.48 -8.64 7.12
C MET A 289 0.08 -8.82 8.60
N GLY A 290 -1.18 -9.14 8.90
CA GLY A 290 -1.69 -9.36 10.26
C GLY A 290 -2.26 -8.11 10.96
N GLY A 291 -2.45 -7.01 10.22
CA GLY A 291 -3.05 -5.78 10.75
C GLY A 291 -2.32 -5.23 11.98
N ALA A 292 -3.09 -4.85 13.01
CA ALA A 292 -2.57 -4.29 14.26
C ALA A 292 -1.74 -5.29 15.10
N SER A 293 -1.95 -6.59 14.93
CA SER A 293 -1.13 -7.66 15.54
C SER A 293 0.10 -8.01 14.71
N GLY A 294 0.19 -7.47 13.50
CA GLY A 294 1.30 -7.67 12.57
C GLY A 294 2.51 -6.77 12.85
N ARG A 295 3.60 -7.01 12.10
CA ARG A 295 4.90 -6.32 12.29
C ARG A 295 4.85 -4.79 12.12
N LEU A 296 3.81 -4.25 11.46
CA LEU A 296 3.61 -2.81 11.31
C LEU A 296 2.87 -2.16 12.49
N GLY A 297 2.11 -2.91 13.28
CA GLY A 297 1.29 -2.37 14.36
C GLY A 297 0.16 -1.46 13.86
N TYR A 298 -0.28 -0.53 14.70
CA TYR A 298 -1.35 0.42 14.37
C TYR A 298 -0.90 1.49 13.36
N PRO A 299 -1.81 2.01 12.52
CA PRO A 299 -1.57 3.24 11.76
C PRO A 299 -1.34 4.44 12.68
N THR A 300 -0.44 5.34 12.26
CA THR A 300 -0.04 6.56 12.99
C THR A 300 -0.30 7.85 12.21
N SER A 301 -0.78 7.74 10.97
CA SER A 301 -1.25 8.86 10.15
C SER A 301 -2.60 8.51 9.51
N ASP A 302 -3.18 9.44 8.75
CA ASP A 302 -4.10 9.09 7.65
C ASP A 302 -3.28 8.72 6.39
N GLU A 303 -3.96 8.42 5.27
CA GLU A 303 -3.27 8.26 3.98
C GLU A 303 -2.78 9.62 3.46
N ILE A 304 -1.47 9.75 3.28
CA ILE A 304 -0.81 10.95 2.78
C ILE A 304 -0.59 10.80 1.28
N ARG A 305 -1.12 11.74 0.50
CA ARG A 305 -0.94 11.78 -0.95
C ARG A 305 0.48 12.21 -1.30
N LEU A 306 1.13 11.45 -2.17
CA LEU A 306 2.48 11.70 -2.67
C LEU A 306 2.44 11.97 -4.18
N HIS A 307 3.54 12.46 -4.75
CA HIS A 307 3.63 12.62 -6.20
C HIS A 307 3.62 11.25 -6.88
N GLY A 308 2.58 10.96 -7.66
CA GLY A 308 2.40 9.67 -8.34
C GLY A 308 1.95 8.51 -7.44
N GLY A 309 1.53 8.77 -6.19
CA GLY A 309 1.19 7.70 -5.25
C GLY A 309 0.65 8.19 -3.90
N ALA A 310 0.81 7.34 -2.89
CA ALA A 310 0.42 7.61 -1.51
C ALA A 310 1.30 6.84 -0.51
N VAL A 311 1.28 7.25 0.75
CA VAL A 311 1.89 6.53 1.87
C VAL A 311 0.97 6.56 3.08
N HIS A 312 1.04 5.52 3.90
CA HIS A 312 0.43 5.48 5.22
C HIS A 312 1.49 5.04 6.23
N PHE A 313 1.60 5.77 7.35
CA PHE A 313 2.57 5.48 8.40
C PHE A 313 1.94 4.58 9.48
N PHE A 314 2.77 3.70 10.03
CA PHE A 314 2.42 2.75 11.08
C PHE A 314 3.50 2.75 12.16
N GLN A 315 3.20 2.22 13.35
CA GLN A 315 4.14 2.18 14.47
C GLN A 315 5.48 1.49 14.13
N GLY A 316 5.43 0.42 13.33
CA GLY A 316 6.60 -0.38 12.94
C GLY A 316 7.18 -0.06 11.56
N GLY A 317 6.57 0.82 10.76
CA GLY A 317 7.03 1.11 9.40
C GLY A 317 6.02 1.87 8.54
N SER A 318 6.10 1.70 7.22
CA SER A 318 5.27 2.42 6.25
C SER A 318 4.77 1.49 5.16
N ILE A 319 3.61 1.79 4.59
CA ILE A 319 3.16 1.19 3.34
C ILE A 319 3.04 2.29 2.30
N TYR A 320 3.79 2.16 1.21
CA TYR A 320 3.75 3.04 0.06
C TYR A 320 2.91 2.39 -1.04
N TRP A 321 2.22 3.21 -1.81
CA TRP A 321 1.43 2.79 -2.96
C TRP A 321 1.70 3.69 -4.16
N SER A 322 1.78 3.10 -5.35
CA SER A 322 1.66 3.82 -6.62
C SER A 322 0.83 2.98 -7.60
N PRO A 323 0.22 3.59 -8.64
CA PRO A 323 -0.48 2.84 -9.69
C PRO A 323 0.40 1.79 -10.39
N ALA A 324 1.71 2.03 -10.48
CA ALA A 324 2.65 1.15 -11.16
C ALA A 324 3.18 -0.01 -10.30
N THR A 325 3.25 0.17 -8.97
CA THR A 325 3.89 -0.81 -8.07
C THR A 325 2.92 -1.53 -7.14
N GLY A 326 1.72 -0.99 -6.95
CA GLY A 326 0.77 -1.42 -5.93
C GLY A 326 1.25 -1.07 -4.51
N ALA A 327 0.54 -1.57 -3.49
CA ALA A 327 0.88 -1.30 -2.09
C ALA A 327 2.00 -2.22 -1.60
N ARG A 328 3.12 -1.63 -1.17
CA ARG A 328 4.32 -2.32 -0.69
C ARG A 328 4.77 -1.77 0.65
N ALA A 329 5.08 -2.69 1.56
CA ALA A 329 5.46 -2.36 2.92
C ALA A 329 6.99 -2.32 3.09
N VAL A 330 7.46 -1.28 3.78
CA VAL A 330 8.89 -1.03 4.08
C VAL A 330 9.00 -0.69 5.56
N TRP A 331 9.90 -1.33 6.28
CA TRP A 331 10.00 -1.19 7.75
C TRP A 331 11.46 -1.36 8.24
N GLY A 332 11.67 -1.13 9.54
CA GLY A 332 12.96 -1.39 10.21
C GLY A 332 14.16 -0.68 9.57
N GLU A 333 15.31 -1.36 9.56
CA GLU A 333 16.56 -0.81 8.99
C GLU A 333 16.47 -0.50 7.49
N ILE A 334 15.66 -1.26 6.73
CA ILE A 334 15.44 -0.99 5.30
C ILE A 334 14.69 0.34 5.12
N LEU A 335 13.69 0.63 5.96
CA LEU A 335 13.00 1.94 5.95
C LEU A 335 13.93 3.10 6.34
N LYS A 336 14.83 2.89 7.30
CA LYS A 336 15.84 3.89 7.69
C LYS A 336 16.79 4.20 6.52
N ALA A 337 17.32 3.17 5.86
CA ALA A 337 18.18 3.34 4.68
C ALA A 337 17.45 3.99 3.51
N TYR A 338 16.19 3.60 3.26
CA TYR A 338 15.33 4.24 2.25
C TYR A 338 15.12 5.74 2.54
N GLY A 339 14.95 6.10 3.82
CA GLY A 339 14.84 7.51 4.24
C GLY A 339 16.12 8.31 4.08
N ALA A 340 17.28 7.74 4.40
CA ALA A 340 18.58 8.37 4.11
C ALA A 340 18.78 8.64 2.60
N LEU A 341 18.14 7.84 1.75
CA LEU A 341 18.13 7.97 0.29
C LEU A 341 16.98 8.86 -0.25
N ARG A 342 16.29 9.61 0.62
CA ARG A 342 15.16 10.52 0.32
C ARG A 342 13.84 9.85 -0.11
N TRP A 343 13.60 8.63 0.36
CA TRP A 343 12.36 7.87 0.10
C TRP A 343 12.00 7.84 -1.39
N GLU A 344 10.73 8.02 -1.75
CA GLU A 344 10.21 7.96 -3.12
C GLU A 344 10.66 9.14 -4.00
N THR A 345 11.09 10.24 -3.37
CA THR A 345 11.70 11.40 -4.09
C THR A 345 13.17 11.15 -4.46
N GLY A 346 13.76 10.08 -3.92
CA GLY A 346 15.12 9.65 -4.19
C GLY A 346 15.28 8.83 -5.47
N ARG A 347 16.53 8.48 -5.79
CA ARG A 347 16.88 7.67 -6.98
C ARG A 347 16.26 6.27 -7.00
N LEU A 348 15.78 5.76 -5.86
CA LEU A 348 15.12 4.45 -5.79
C LEU A 348 13.66 4.49 -6.27
N GLY A 349 12.97 5.63 -6.16
CA GLY A 349 11.54 5.71 -6.42
C GLY A 349 10.72 4.79 -5.50
N TYR A 350 9.48 4.47 -5.91
CA TYR A 350 8.57 3.65 -5.11
C TYR A 350 9.07 2.20 -4.93
N PRO A 351 8.78 1.56 -3.78
CA PRO A 351 8.99 0.13 -3.61
C PRO A 351 8.15 -0.68 -4.61
N THR A 352 8.79 -1.68 -5.22
CA THR A 352 8.21 -2.68 -6.13
C THR A 352 7.96 -4.03 -5.44
N SER A 353 8.58 -4.27 -4.28
CA SER A 353 8.25 -5.38 -3.38
C SER A 353 8.10 -4.92 -1.93
N SER A 354 7.31 -5.65 -1.14
CA SER A 354 7.47 -5.64 0.32
C SER A 354 8.80 -6.35 0.70
N GLU A 355 9.17 -6.37 1.98
CA GLU A 355 10.40 -7.07 2.42
C GLU A 355 10.33 -8.56 2.08
N ILE A 356 11.38 -9.08 1.44
CA ILE A 356 11.53 -10.49 1.08
C ILE A 356 12.68 -11.07 1.92
N ALA A 357 12.42 -12.16 2.64
CA ALA A 357 13.47 -12.90 3.34
C ALA A 357 14.46 -13.50 2.34
N LEU A 358 15.76 -13.36 2.60
CA LEU A 358 16.83 -13.84 1.74
C LEU A 358 17.58 -15.03 2.40
N PRO A 359 17.92 -16.07 1.62
CA PRO A 359 18.86 -17.10 2.05
C PRO A 359 20.16 -16.47 2.58
N GLY A 360 20.68 -17.02 3.67
CA GLY A 360 21.81 -16.43 4.42
C GLY A 360 21.41 -15.55 5.60
N GLY A 361 20.12 -15.45 5.94
CA GLY A 361 19.63 -14.75 7.14
C GLY A 361 19.50 -13.24 6.98
N GLY A 362 19.28 -12.76 5.75
CA GLY A 362 19.05 -11.35 5.45
C GLY A 362 17.64 -11.10 4.91
N ALA A 363 17.40 -9.86 4.49
CA ALA A 363 16.15 -9.43 3.87
C ALA A 363 16.41 -8.39 2.77
N ALA A 364 15.45 -8.15 1.88
CA ALA A 364 15.53 -7.05 0.92
C ALA A 364 14.17 -6.52 0.48
N ASN A 365 14.07 -5.21 0.26
CA ASN A 365 13.03 -4.60 -0.55
C ASN A 365 13.59 -4.26 -1.94
N SER A 366 12.74 -4.41 -2.96
CA SER A 366 13.01 -3.94 -4.31
C SER A 366 12.25 -2.63 -4.55
N PHE A 367 12.85 -1.74 -5.34
CA PHE A 367 12.33 -0.42 -5.69
C PHE A 367 12.40 -0.23 -7.21
N GLN A 368 11.90 0.87 -7.75
CA GLN A 368 11.95 1.16 -9.19
C GLN A 368 13.39 1.32 -9.71
N GLY A 369 14.25 2.01 -8.96
CA GLY A 369 15.65 2.31 -9.33
C GLY A 369 16.71 1.35 -8.77
N GLY A 370 16.34 0.36 -7.94
CA GLY A 370 17.33 -0.52 -7.30
C GLY A 370 16.74 -1.42 -6.23
N ARG A 371 17.60 -1.93 -5.33
CA ARG A 371 17.21 -2.77 -4.19
C ARG A 371 17.98 -2.34 -2.93
N ILE A 372 17.34 -2.42 -1.77
CA ILE A 372 18.02 -2.31 -0.47
C ILE A 372 18.08 -3.70 0.14
N TYR A 373 19.29 -4.13 0.48
CA TYR A 373 19.57 -5.40 1.15
C TYR A 373 19.95 -5.14 2.59
N TRP A 374 19.42 -5.95 3.52
CA TRP A 374 19.79 -5.95 4.93
C TRP A 374 20.31 -7.31 5.36
N SER A 375 21.31 -7.33 6.24
CA SER A 375 21.65 -8.50 7.05
C SER A 375 22.10 -8.08 8.45
N PRO A 376 22.00 -8.95 9.47
CA PRO A 376 22.49 -8.65 10.83
C PRO A 376 23.97 -8.27 10.90
N ARG A 377 24.80 -8.74 9.95
CA ARG A 377 26.24 -8.49 9.91
C ARG A 377 26.65 -7.26 9.11
N THR A 378 25.78 -6.75 8.25
CA THR A 378 26.11 -5.65 7.32
C THR A 378 25.30 -4.38 7.55
N GLY A 379 24.11 -4.48 8.14
CA GLY A 379 23.13 -3.39 8.07
C GLY A 379 22.44 -3.33 6.70
N ALA A 380 21.66 -2.26 6.48
CA ALA A 380 20.88 -2.03 5.26
C ALA A 380 21.65 -1.14 4.26
N HIS A 381 21.78 -1.60 3.02
CA HIS A 381 22.50 -0.91 1.95
C HIS A 381 21.83 -1.05 0.58
N SER A 382 21.85 0.03 -0.19
CA SER A 382 21.32 0.11 -1.54
C SER A 382 22.31 -0.35 -2.61
N VAL A 383 21.80 -1.04 -3.63
CA VAL A 383 22.52 -1.43 -4.84
C VAL A 383 21.64 -1.08 -6.05
N SER A 384 22.19 -0.33 -7.01
CA SER A 384 21.43 0.30 -8.11
C SER A 384 22.03 0.02 -9.49
N GLY A 385 21.25 0.30 -10.54
CA GLY A 385 21.74 0.39 -11.93
C GLY A 385 22.60 -0.78 -12.43
N SER A 386 23.67 -0.45 -13.15
CA SER A 386 24.61 -1.44 -13.71
C SER A 386 25.33 -2.28 -12.64
N ILE A 387 25.54 -1.74 -11.45
CA ILE A 387 26.14 -2.48 -10.33
C ILE A 387 25.18 -3.59 -9.86
N LEU A 388 23.88 -3.30 -9.76
CA LEU A 388 22.85 -4.31 -9.45
C LEU A 388 22.76 -5.38 -10.55
N ALA A 389 22.93 -5.01 -11.81
CA ALA A 389 22.95 -5.95 -12.92
C ALA A 389 24.15 -6.92 -12.83
N ALA A 390 25.36 -6.42 -12.56
CA ALA A 390 26.54 -7.26 -12.33
C ALA A 390 26.37 -8.15 -11.09
N TYR A 391 25.84 -7.61 -9.98
CA TYR A 391 25.55 -8.38 -8.77
C TYR A 391 24.52 -9.49 -9.01
N LYS A 392 23.48 -9.23 -9.82
CA LYS A 392 22.50 -10.23 -10.26
C LYS A 392 23.15 -11.36 -11.05
N ALA A 393 24.06 -11.05 -11.98
CA ALA A 393 24.79 -12.05 -12.76
C ALA A 393 25.59 -13.00 -11.86
N GLN A 394 26.14 -12.47 -10.76
CA GLN A 394 26.82 -13.26 -9.71
C GLN A 394 25.89 -13.93 -8.70
N ARG A 395 24.59 -14.09 -9.00
CA ARG A 395 23.58 -14.70 -8.11
C ARG A 395 23.37 -13.95 -6.77
N TYR A 396 23.61 -12.63 -6.77
CA TYR A 396 23.44 -11.76 -5.61
C TYR A 396 24.24 -12.25 -4.38
N GLN A 397 23.63 -12.25 -3.19
CA GLN A 397 24.27 -12.61 -1.92
C GLN A 397 24.65 -14.10 -1.80
N LEU A 398 24.23 -14.94 -2.76
CA LEU A 398 24.67 -16.34 -2.89
C LEU A 398 25.98 -16.49 -3.69
N GLY A 399 26.43 -15.41 -4.34
CA GLY A 399 27.71 -15.36 -5.04
C GLY A 399 28.90 -15.08 -4.11
N PRO A 400 30.12 -15.05 -4.67
CA PRO A 400 31.37 -14.83 -3.91
C PRO A 400 31.43 -13.45 -3.22
N LEU A 401 30.59 -12.49 -3.64
CA LEU A 401 30.52 -11.16 -3.06
C LEU A 401 29.81 -11.13 -1.68
N GLY A 402 28.86 -12.03 -1.42
CA GLY A 402 28.00 -11.95 -0.23
C GLY A 402 27.13 -10.67 -0.20
N PHE A 403 26.68 -10.25 0.98
CA PHE A 403 25.86 -9.04 1.14
C PHE A 403 26.65 -7.73 0.91
N PRO A 404 25.99 -6.64 0.48
CA PRO A 404 26.61 -5.31 0.42
C PRO A 404 26.97 -4.80 1.82
N THR A 405 28.04 -3.98 1.88
CA THR A 405 28.60 -3.33 3.09
C THR A 405 28.76 -1.81 2.90
N SER A 406 28.19 -1.27 1.82
CA SER A 406 27.94 0.15 1.62
C SER A 406 26.82 0.36 0.62
N ASP A 407 26.18 1.51 0.70
CA ASP A 407 25.51 2.14 -0.44
C ASP A 407 26.49 2.44 -1.58
N GLU A 408 25.97 2.96 -2.68
CA GLU A 408 26.74 3.33 -3.87
C GLU A 408 27.64 4.55 -3.59
N ILE A 409 28.96 4.34 -3.63
CA ILE A 409 29.99 5.34 -3.35
C ILE A 409 30.42 5.99 -4.66
N ALA A 410 30.37 7.33 -4.74
CA ALA A 410 30.97 8.09 -5.86
C ALA A 410 32.51 8.04 -5.80
N LEU A 411 33.16 7.83 -6.94
CA LEU A 411 34.61 7.61 -7.00
C LEU A 411 35.37 8.77 -7.69
N PRO A 412 36.59 9.11 -7.21
CA PRO A 412 37.51 9.97 -7.94
C PRO A 412 37.79 9.43 -9.34
N GLY A 413 37.86 10.34 -10.33
CA GLY A 413 37.95 9.99 -11.76
C GLY A 413 36.60 9.75 -12.45
N GLY A 414 35.49 9.81 -11.70
CA GLY A 414 34.14 9.60 -12.21
C GLY A 414 33.75 8.11 -12.21
N GLY A 415 32.47 7.83 -11.94
CA GLY A 415 31.97 6.46 -11.73
C GLY A 415 31.63 6.20 -10.26
N THR A 416 31.21 4.96 -9.97
CA THR A 416 30.69 4.56 -8.66
C THR A 416 31.15 3.15 -8.26
N ALA A 417 31.00 2.79 -6.98
CA ALA A 417 31.18 1.42 -6.51
C ALA A 417 30.32 1.08 -5.29
N ASN A 418 29.89 -0.18 -5.19
CA ASN A 418 29.41 -0.76 -3.94
C ASN A 418 30.50 -1.67 -3.34
N ARG A 419 30.61 -1.65 -2.00
CA ARG A 419 31.38 -2.64 -1.25
C ARG A 419 30.47 -3.80 -0.84
N PHE A 420 31.03 -5.00 -0.80
CA PHE A 420 30.38 -6.24 -0.39
C PHE A 420 31.28 -6.99 0.61
N GLN A 421 30.78 -8.07 1.21
CA GLN A 421 31.55 -8.88 2.17
C GLN A 421 32.82 -9.51 1.55
N GLY A 422 32.71 -10.05 0.33
CA GLY A 422 33.81 -10.72 -0.38
C GLY A 422 34.59 -9.85 -1.37
N GLY A 423 34.15 -8.61 -1.62
CA GLY A 423 34.84 -7.72 -2.54
C GLY A 423 34.08 -6.44 -2.90
N ARG A 424 34.22 -5.99 -4.14
CA ARG A 424 33.63 -4.73 -4.64
C ARG A 424 33.15 -4.88 -6.07
N ILE A 425 32.12 -4.11 -6.42
CA ILE A 425 31.74 -3.87 -7.82
C ILE A 425 32.00 -2.40 -8.13
N TYR A 426 32.74 -2.15 -9.19
CA TYR A 426 33.06 -0.82 -9.72
C TYR A 426 32.29 -0.58 -11.01
N TRP A 427 31.79 0.62 -11.23
CA TRP A 427 31.20 1.05 -12.50
C TRP A 427 31.84 2.36 -12.97
N SER A 428 32.11 2.46 -14.27
CA SER A 428 32.37 3.73 -14.96
C SER A 428 31.66 3.74 -16.32
N SER A 429 31.42 4.92 -16.87
CA SER A 429 30.83 5.07 -18.21
C SER A 429 31.70 4.47 -19.33
N ARG A 430 33.02 4.35 -19.12
CA ARG A 430 33.96 3.80 -20.10
C ARG A 430 34.13 2.28 -20.00
N THR A 431 33.96 1.69 -18.82
CA THR A 431 34.22 0.26 -18.57
C THR A 431 32.97 -0.57 -18.38
N GLY A 432 31.85 0.03 -17.98
CA GLY A 432 30.73 -0.73 -17.43
C GLY A 432 31.02 -1.21 -15.99
N ALA A 433 30.19 -2.14 -15.51
CA ALA A 433 30.24 -2.63 -14.13
C ALA A 433 31.02 -3.95 -14.02
N HIS A 434 32.07 -3.97 -13.21
CA HIS A 434 32.95 -5.12 -13.00
C HIS A 434 33.24 -5.38 -11.53
N TRP A 435 33.32 -6.66 -11.15
CA TRP A 435 33.61 -7.07 -9.78
C TRP A 435 35.06 -7.51 -9.59
N VAL A 436 35.60 -7.22 -8.40
CA VAL A 436 36.95 -7.56 -7.98
C VAL A 436 36.90 -8.10 -6.55
N ILE A 437 37.46 -9.28 -6.31
CA ILE A 437 37.40 -10.02 -5.04
C ILE A 437 38.79 -10.48 -4.57
N GLY A 438 38.85 -11.03 -3.35
CA GLY A 438 39.98 -11.83 -2.87
C GLY A 438 41.37 -11.17 -2.97
N SER A 439 42.37 -11.96 -3.33
CA SER A 439 43.76 -11.49 -3.47
C SER A 439 43.95 -10.48 -4.60
N ILE A 440 43.16 -10.58 -5.69
CA ILE A 440 43.20 -9.60 -6.78
C ILE A 440 42.76 -8.22 -6.27
N LEU A 441 41.70 -8.15 -5.46
CA LEU A 441 41.28 -6.91 -4.80
C LEU A 441 42.34 -6.39 -3.82
N ALA A 442 43.07 -7.27 -3.14
CA ALA A 442 44.16 -6.86 -2.23
C ALA A 442 45.33 -6.22 -3.00
N ALA A 443 45.76 -6.81 -4.12
CA ALA A 443 46.78 -6.22 -5.00
C ALA A 443 46.29 -4.90 -5.63
N TYR A 444 45.03 -4.84 -6.08
CA TYR A 444 44.44 -3.61 -6.61
C TYR A 444 44.33 -2.50 -5.55
N LYS A 445 44.01 -2.84 -4.29
CA LYS A 445 44.07 -1.92 -3.14
C LYS A 445 45.49 -1.37 -2.93
N ALA A 446 46.51 -2.22 -3.02
CA ALA A 446 47.91 -1.81 -2.87
C ALA A 446 48.36 -0.84 -3.99
N GLN A 447 47.72 -0.91 -5.17
CA GLN A 447 47.89 0.06 -6.26
C GLN A 447 46.91 1.27 -6.17
N HIS A 448 46.37 1.58 -4.99
CA HIS A 448 45.43 2.69 -4.75
C HIS A 448 44.10 2.61 -5.54
N TYR A 449 43.65 1.39 -5.89
CA TYR A 449 42.41 1.13 -6.64
C TYR A 449 42.35 1.93 -7.97
N GLN A 450 41.15 2.40 -8.34
CA GLN A 450 40.88 3.09 -9.61
C GLN A 450 41.53 4.48 -9.70
N ALA A 451 41.96 5.04 -8.56
CA ALA A 451 42.69 6.31 -8.51
C ALA A 451 44.20 6.15 -8.80
N GLY A 452 44.70 4.91 -8.77
CA GLY A 452 46.09 4.60 -9.08
C GLY A 452 46.31 4.08 -10.51
N PRO A 453 47.51 3.57 -10.82
CA PRO A 453 47.96 3.37 -12.19
C PRO A 453 47.31 2.19 -12.95
N LEU A 454 46.41 1.45 -12.31
CA LEU A 454 45.58 0.45 -12.98
C LEU A 454 44.29 1.05 -13.56
N GLY A 455 43.79 2.19 -13.04
CA GLY A 455 42.48 2.71 -13.42
C GLY A 455 41.34 1.73 -13.10
N PHE A 456 40.18 1.91 -13.73
CA PHE A 456 39.02 1.05 -13.51
C PHE A 456 39.24 -0.38 -14.06
N PRO A 457 38.62 -1.41 -13.45
CA PRO A 457 38.56 -2.75 -14.03
C PRO A 457 37.84 -2.73 -15.38
N THR A 458 38.30 -3.56 -16.31
CA THR A 458 37.75 -3.77 -17.66
C THR A 458 37.31 -5.21 -17.89
N SER A 459 37.49 -6.07 -16.89
CA SER A 459 36.87 -7.39 -16.82
C SER A 459 36.48 -7.72 -15.38
N ASP A 460 35.58 -8.68 -15.26
CA ASP A 460 35.41 -9.46 -14.03
C ASP A 460 36.65 -10.34 -13.78
N GLU A 461 36.67 -11.11 -12.68
CA GLU A 461 37.68 -12.16 -12.50
C GLU A 461 37.45 -13.31 -13.50
N ILE A 462 38.45 -13.55 -14.34
CA ILE A 462 38.47 -14.63 -15.32
C ILE A 462 39.23 -15.80 -14.70
N ALA A 463 38.53 -16.92 -14.48
CA ALA A 463 39.16 -18.15 -14.01
C ALA A 463 40.11 -18.72 -15.09
N LEU A 464 41.31 -19.10 -14.67
CA LEU A 464 42.36 -19.65 -15.52
C LEU A 464 42.82 -21.02 -14.98
N PRO A 465 43.40 -21.91 -15.82
CA PRO A 465 44.04 -23.12 -15.31
C PRO A 465 45.14 -22.76 -14.30
N GLY A 466 44.97 -23.19 -13.05
CA GLY A 466 45.90 -22.90 -11.95
C GLY A 466 45.87 -21.48 -11.39
N GLY A 467 44.85 -20.66 -11.67
CA GLY A 467 44.81 -19.28 -11.19
C GLY A 467 43.63 -18.45 -11.70
N ALA A 468 43.78 -17.13 -11.70
CA ALA A 468 42.79 -16.18 -12.19
C ALA A 468 43.45 -14.89 -12.70
N VAL A 469 42.72 -14.08 -13.47
CA VAL A 469 43.13 -12.74 -13.88
C VAL A 469 41.97 -11.76 -13.87
N SER A 470 42.22 -10.51 -13.48
CA SER A 470 41.35 -9.38 -13.82
C SER A 470 42.12 -8.35 -14.65
N HIS A 471 41.46 -7.81 -15.66
CA HIS A 471 41.97 -6.76 -16.51
C HIS A 471 41.51 -5.38 -16.02
N PHE A 472 42.35 -4.37 -16.21
CA PHE A 472 42.12 -2.98 -15.83
C PHE A 472 42.60 -2.06 -16.96
N GLN A 473 42.15 -0.81 -16.97
CA GLN A 473 42.52 0.17 -18.00
C GLN A 473 44.04 0.31 -18.22
N GLY A 474 44.82 0.28 -17.14
CA GLY A 474 46.28 0.43 -17.13
C GLY A 474 47.08 -0.88 -17.01
N GLY A 475 46.43 -2.05 -17.00
CA GLY A 475 47.14 -3.31 -16.85
C GLY A 475 46.29 -4.54 -16.52
N SER A 476 46.88 -5.51 -15.83
CA SER A 476 46.22 -6.75 -15.41
C SER A 476 46.82 -7.27 -14.13
N VAL A 477 45.99 -7.93 -13.32
CA VAL A 477 46.42 -8.55 -12.06
C VAL A 477 46.18 -10.05 -12.17
N PHE A 478 47.25 -10.83 -12.13
CA PHE A 478 47.21 -12.29 -12.21
C PHE A 478 47.37 -12.88 -10.81
N TRP A 479 46.54 -13.85 -10.46
CA TRP A 479 46.61 -14.59 -9.21
C TRP A 479 46.86 -16.08 -9.45
N SER A 480 47.62 -16.73 -8.57
CA SER A 480 47.68 -18.19 -8.50
C SER A 480 47.90 -18.72 -7.08
N PRO A 481 47.44 -19.96 -6.76
CA PRO A 481 47.61 -20.56 -5.45
C PRO A 481 49.10 -20.65 -5.04
N GLY A 482 49.36 -20.35 -3.77
CA GLY A 482 50.71 -20.37 -3.18
C GLY A 482 51.65 -19.24 -3.60
N ARG A 483 51.24 -18.37 -4.54
CA ARG A 483 52.07 -17.27 -5.07
C ARG A 483 51.48 -15.89 -4.80
N GLY A 484 50.15 -15.80 -4.78
CA GLY A 484 49.44 -14.54 -4.53
C GLY A 484 49.02 -13.86 -5.83
N ALA A 485 48.75 -12.55 -5.76
CA ALA A 485 48.28 -11.74 -6.88
C ALA A 485 49.31 -10.66 -7.20
N HIS A 486 49.73 -10.57 -8.47
CA HIS A 486 50.79 -9.69 -8.93
C HIS A 486 50.35 -8.79 -10.08
N VAL A 487 50.90 -7.57 -10.11
CA VAL A 487 50.45 -6.49 -11.00
C VAL A 487 51.36 -6.39 -12.23
N LEU A 488 50.79 -6.54 -13.43
CA LEU A 488 51.48 -6.32 -14.70
C LEU A 488 50.92 -5.10 -15.43
N ARG A 489 51.80 -4.17 -15.82
CA ARG A 489 51.48 -2.93 -16.55
C ARG A 489 52.50 -2.66 -17.66
N GLY A 490 52.12 -1.84 -18.63
CA GLY A 490 53.01 -1.32 -19.69
C GLY A 490 53.84 -2.40 -20.39
N GLY A 491 55.14 -2.13 -20.57
CA GLY A 491 56.06 -3.02 -21.28
C GLY A 491 56.17 -4.43 -20.69
N LEU A 492 56.00 -4.61 -19.37
CA LEU A 492 56.04 -5.95 -18.75
C LEU A 492 54.81 -6.78 -19.14
N LEU A 493 53.63 -6.17 -19.18
CA LEU A 493 52.41 -6.83 -19.66
C LEU A 493 52.51 -7.14 -21.16
N ALA A 494 53.11 -6.26 -21.96
CA ALA A 494 53.33 -6.48 -23.38
C ALA A 494 54.31 -7.63 -23.65
N ALA A 495 55.43 -7.69 -22.92
CA ALA A 495 56.41 -8.78 -23.02
C ALA A 495 55.82 -10.12 -22.56
N TYR A 496 55.07 -10.14 -21.46
CA TYR A 496 54.40 -11.35 -20.97
C TYR A 496 53.30 -11.84 -21.94
N LYS A 497 52.55 -10.92 -22.57
CA LYS A 497 51.63 -11.23 -23.67
C LYS A 497 52.34 -11.89 -24.84
N ALA A 498 53.48 -11.34 -25.27
CA ALA A 498 54.26 -11.86 -26.40
C ALA A 498 54.81 -13.28 -26.14
N GLN A 499 55.05 -13.65 -24.88
CA GLN A 499 55.43 -15.01 -24.49
C GLN A 499 54.24 -15.94 -24.17
N GLY A 500 53.01 -15.56 -24.52
CA GLY A 500 51.82 -16.42 -24.37
C GLY A 500 51.17 -16.40 -22.98
N TYR A 501 51.47 -15.39 -22.16
CA TYR A 501 51.01 -15.26 -20.77
C TYR A 501 51.30 -16.53 -19.93
N GLN A 502 50.39 -16.88 -19.01
CA GLN A 502 50.51 -18.02 -18.09
C GLN A 502 50.46 -19.39 -18.79
N LYS A 503 50.14 -19.44 -20.09
CA LYS A 503 50.17 -20.65 -20.92
C LYS A 503 51.54 -20.86 -21.59
N GLY A 504 52.39 -19.83 -21.59
CA GLY A 504 53.77 -19.91 -22.07
C GLY A 504 54.72 -20.50 -21.04
N SER A 505 55.99 -20.62 -21.43
CA SER A 505 57.06 -21.20 -20.62
C SER A 505 57.32 -20.49 -19.28
N LEU A 506 56.95 -19.20 -19.17
CA LEU A 506 57.08 -18.44 -17.92
C LEU A 506 56.10 -18.91 -16.83
N GLY A 507 54.90 -19.39 -17.18
CA GLY A 507 53.82 -19.60 -16.21
C GLY A 507 53.39 -18.30 -15.51
N TYR A 508 52.78 -18.40 -14.33
CA TYR A 508 52.31 -17.26 -13.54
C TYR A 508 53.47 -16.43 -12.95
N PRO A 509 53.26 -15.12 -12.71
CA PRO A 509 54.18 -14.30 -11.92
C PRO A 509 54.31 -14.82 -10.48
N VAL A 510 55.48 -14.58 -9.88
CA VAL A 510 55.80 -14.90 -8.47
C VAL A 510 56.36 -13.70 -7.69
N SER A 511 56.54 -12.55 -8.35
CA SER A 511 56.93 -11.28 -7.74
C SER A 511 56.10 -10.15 -8.33
N ASP A 512 56.00 -9.02 -7.63
CA ASP A 512 55.70 -7.75 -8.30
C ASP A 512 56.91 -7.26 -9.11
N ALA A 513 56.72 -6.22 -9.92
CA ALA A 513 57.79 -5.62 -10.71
C ALA A 513 58.75 -4.79 -9.85
N TYR A 514 60.06 -5.03 -9.95
CA TYR A 514 61.11 -4.32 -9.21
C TYR A 514 62.23 -3.82 -10.13
N ARG A 515 62.95 -2.79 -9.69
CA ARG A 515 64.06 -2.20 -10.47
C ARG A 515 65.30 -3.08 -10.43
N VAL A 516 65.98 -3.17 -11.57
CA VAL A 516 67.30 -3.80 -11.72
C VAL A 516 68.21 -2.91 -12.58
N THR A 517 69.52 -3.14 -12.56
CA THR A 517 70.43 -2.47 -13.48
C THR A 517 69.99 -2.71 -14.94
N GLY A 518 69.74 -1.64 -15.68
CA GLY A 518 69.29 -1.67 -17.07
C GLY A 518 67.78 -1.77 -17.29
N GLY A 519 66.93 -1.95 -16.27
CA GLY A 519 65.48 -2.09 -16.50
C GLY A 519 64.60 -2.33 -15.30
N THR A 520 63.35 -2.75 -15.58
CA THR A 520 62.43 -3.28 -14.58
C THR A 520 62.28 -4.79 -14.79
N ARG A 521 62.47 -5.58 -13.72
CA ARG A 521 62.36 -7.03 -13.73
C ARG A 521 61.09 -7.50 -13.03
N MET A 522 60.58 -8.65 -13.45
CA MET A 522 59.55 -9.41 -12.77
C MET A 522 59.84 -10.90 -12.93
N ASP A 523 59.66 -11.67 -11.86
CA ASP A 523 59.95 -13.10 -11.86
C ASP A 523 58.64 -13.92 -12.01
N PHE A 524 58.77 -15.09 -12.63
CA PHE A 524 57.69 -16.01 -12.98
C PHE A 524 58.07 -17.45 -12.62
N GLN A 525 57.11 -18.38 -12.62
CA GLN A 525 57.33 -19.79 -12.29
C GLN A 525 58.48 -20.45 -13.08
N GLY A 526 58.58 -20.14 -14.37
CA GLY A 526 59.55 -20.72 -15.30
C GLY A 526 60.63 -19.74 -15.80
N GLY A 527 60.79 -18.58 -15.17
CA GLY A 527 61.82 -17.62 -15.61
C GLY A 527 61.63 -16.20 -15.08
N ARG A 528 62.15 -15.22 -15.83
CA ARG A 528 62.09 -13.79 -15.48
C ARG A 528 61.98 -12.95 -16.75
N LEU A 529 61.21 -11.86 -16.69
CA LEU A 529 61.20 -10.83 -17.74
C LEU A 529 61.95 -9.60 -17.24
N VAL A 530 62.82 -9.05 -18.08
CA VAL A 530 63.40 -7.72 -17.89
C VAL A 530 62.95 -6.85 -19.05
N VAL A 531 62.31 -5.73 -18.72
CA VAL A 531 61.96 -4.69 -19.69
C VAL A 531 63.00 -3.57 -19.54
N PRO A 532 63.80 -3.27 -20.57
CA PRO A 532 64.79 -2.21 -20.50
C PRO A 532 64.14 -0.87 -20.16
N THR A 533 64.82 -0.06 -19.34
CA THR A 533 64.48 1.36 -19.25
C THR A 533 65.06 2.01 -20.49
N THR A 534 64.28 2.14 -21.56
CA THR A 534 64.71 2.88 -22.75
C THR A 534 65.10 4.30 -22.32
N PRO A 535 66.35 4.75 -22.53
CA PRO A 535 66.67 6.16 -22.38
C PRO A 535 65.79 6.94 -23.34
N ALA A 536 65.24 8.08 -22.92
CA ALA A 536 64.60 8.99 -23.87
C ALA A 536 65.64 9.33 -24.96
N PRO A 537 65.30 9.21 -26.26
CA PRO A 537 66.22 9.60 -27.31
C PRO A 537 66.48 11.10 -27.19
N VAL A 538 67.72 11.47 -26.84
CA VAL A 538 68.18 12.85 -26.93
C VAL A 538 68.15 13.24 -28.42
N PRO A 539 67.39 14.26 -28.84
CA PRO A 539 67.40 14.69 -30.22
C PRO A 539 68.70 15.46 -30.49
N THR A 540 69.72 14.74 -30.97
CA THR A 540 70.92 15.36 -31.56
C THR A 540 70.58 15.95 -32.92
N ALA A 541 70.33 17.27 -32.95
CA ALA A 541 70.11 18.00 -34.18
C ALA A 541 71.40 18.09 -35.02
N PRO A 542 71.38 17.75 -36.33
CA PRO A 542 72.42 18.18 -37.27
C PRO A 542 72.28 19.68 -37.54
N LYS A 543 73.40 20.42 -37.49
CA LYS A 543 73.42 21.88 -37.65
C LYS A 543 73.59 22.30 -39.11
N ALA A 544 72.52 22.90 -39.65
CA ALA A 544 72.45 23.97 -40.65
C ALA A 544 73.16 23.87 -42.03
N ALA A 545 72.36 24.11 -43.06
CA ALA A 545 72.68 25.04 -44.16
C ALA A 545 71.51 26.05 -44.28
N ALA A 546 71.77 27.27 -44.77
CA ALA A 546 70.92 28.44 -44.51
C ALA A 546 70.29 29.08 -45.77
N VAL A 547 69.02 29.52 -45.64
CA VAL A 547 68.49 30.89 -45.98
C VAL A 547 68.43 31.30 -47.48
N PRO A 548 67.56 32.25 -47.95
CA PRO A 548 66.43 33.01 -47.34
C PRO A 548 65.04 32.59 -47.93
N GLY A 549 63.84 33.09 -47.59
CA GLY A 549 63.29 34.19 -46.75
C GLY A 549 61.78 34.39 -47.14
N THR A 550 60.94 35.33 -46.68
CA THR A 550 60.95 36.38 -45.63
C THR A 550 59.50 36.83 -45.29
N SER A 551 59.12 36.93 -44.01
CA SER A 551 57.99 37.75 -43.43
C SER A 551 56.52 37.44 -43.88
N ALA A 552 55.46 37.64 -43.06
CA ALA A 552 55.32 38.28 -41.75
C ALA A 552 54.18 37.68 -40.87
N VAL A 553 54.13 38.12 -39.60
CA VAL A 553 53.14 37.89 -38.51
C VAL A 553 52.89 39.31 -37.91
N PRO A 554 51.68 39.78 -37.50
CA PRO A 554 51.03 39.42 -36.21
C PRO A 554 49.46 39.47 -36.18
N ALA A 555 48.73 38.63 -35.43
CA ALA A 555 48.42 38.59 -33.98
C ALA A 555 47.01 39.16 -33.62
N ALA A 556 46.47 38.70 -32.47
CA ALA A 556 45.15 39.06 -31.92
C ALA A 556 45.24 40.19 -30.87
N PRO A 557 44.08 40.69 -30.39
CA PRO A 557 43.73 40.63 -28.96
C PRO A 557 42.28 40.08 -28.74
N ALA A 558 41.82 39.51 -27.61
CA ALA A 558 41.77 39.97 -26.19
C ALA A 558 40.87 41.22 -25.98
N ASP A 559 40.00 41.38 -24.97
CA ASP A 559 39.42 40.50 -23.92
C ASP A 559 38.09 41.14 -23.38
N ASP A 560 37.34 40.36 -22.58
CA ASP A 560 36.64 40.75 -21.32
C ASP A 560 35.24 41.44 -21.16
N VAL A 561 34.59 41.03 -20.04
CA VAL A 561 33.47 41.57 -19.20
C VAL A 561 32.04 41.83 -19.76
N GLY A 562 31.01 41.41 -18.98
CA GLY A 562 29.56 41.61 -19.19
C GLY A 562 28.98 42.93 -18.62
N PRO A 563 27.73 43.02 -18.06
CA PRO A 563 26.95 41.97 -17.39
C PRO A 563 25.40 41.95 -17.61
N SER A 564 24.72 40.97 -16.97
CA SER A 564 23.34 40.97 -16.42
C SER A 564 22.11 41.43 -17.25
N GLY A 565 21.15 40.50 -17.46
CA GLY A 565 19.76 40.83 -17.81
C GLY A 565 18.84 39.63 -18.12
N VAL A 566 17.76 39.47 -17.36
CA VAL A 566 16.65 38.51 -17.57
C VAL A 566 15.36 39.34 -17.46
N PRO A 567 14.36 39.31 -18.39
CA PRO A 567 13.38 38.22 -18.40
C PRO A 567 12.55 37.95 -19.70
N THR A 568 11.58 37.03 -19.56
CA THR A 568 10.34 36.79 -20.38
C THR A 568 10.39 36.03 -21.72
N GLY A 569 9.34 35.23 -21.97
CA GLY A 569 9.14 34.34 -23.14
C GLY A 569 8.37 34.97 -24.32
N PRO A 570 7.79 34.16 -25.24
CA PRO A 570 6.56 33.41 -24.93
C PRO A 570 6.38 32.02 -25.60
N THR A 571 5.19 31.45 -25.42
CA THR A 571 4.67 30.11 -25.77
C THR A 571 4.45 29.82 -27.27
N PRO A 572 4.32 28.53 -27.64
CA PRO A 572 3.09 28.02 -28.30
C PRO A 572 2.54 26.77 -27.57
N SER A 573 1.24 26.61 -27.30
CA SER A 573 0.05 26.58 -28.18
C SER A 573 -0.06 25.29 -29.01
N GLY A 574 -0.89 24.33 -28.54
CA GLY A 574 -1.19 23.08 -29.25
C GLY A 574 -2.10 22.14 -28.46
N THR A 575 -3.42 22.23 -28.67
CA THR A 575 -4.45 21.39 -28.02
C THR A 575 -5.12 20.48 -29.05
N PRO A 576 -5.22 19.15 -28.84
CA PRO A 576 -6.06 18.28 -29.66
C PRO A 576 -7.51 18.22 -29.14
N SER A 577 -8.48 18.40 -30.02
CA SER A 577 -9.91 18.28 -29.70
C SER A 577 -10.39 16.82 -29.63
N VAL A 578 -11.35 16.53 -28.73
CA VAL A 578 -12.01 15.22 -28.58
C VAL A 578 -13.47 15.30 -29.08
N PRO A 579 -14.01 14.30 -29.80
CA PRO A 579 -15.40 14.34 -30.29
C PRO A 579 -16.44 14.11 -29.19
N ALA A 580 -17.62 14.70 -29.35
CA ALA A 580 -18.76 14.54 -28.44
C ALA A 580 -19.57 13.24 -28.71
N PRO A 581 -20.24 12.66 -27.69
CA PRO A 581 -21.11 11.49 -27.86
C PRO A 581 -22.52 11.86 -28.39
N PRO A 582 -23.24 10.92 -29.03
CA PRO A 582 -24.59 11.15 -29.57
C PRO A 582 -25.69 11.17 -28.47
N PRO A 583 -26.86 11.79 -28.74
CA PRO A 583 -27.94 11.96 -27.77
C PRO A 583 -28.77 10.69 -27.55
N ALA A 584 -29.41 10.60 -26.38
CA ALA A 584 -30.23 9.47 -25.97
C ALA A 584 -31.61 9.43 -26.66
N GLY A 585 -32.02 8.24 -27.11
CA GLY A 585 -33.33 7.98 -27.69
C GLY A 585 -34.45 7.82 -26.65
N ALA A 586 -35.68 8.08 -27.06
CA ALA A 586 -36.87 8.11 -26.20
C ALA A 586 -37.53 6.73 -25.99
N VAL A 587 -38.50 6.74 -25.07
CA VAL A 587 -39.20 5.61 -24.42
C VAL A 587 -40.22 4.92 -25.35
N PRO A 588 -40.62 3.66 -25.07
CA PRO A 588 -42.05 3.46 -24.83
C PRO A 588 -42.38 2.66 -23.56
N THR A 589 -43.43 3.11 -22.87
CA THR A 589 -43.99 2.54 -21.64
C THR A 589 -44.93 1.38 -21.93
N THR A 590 -44.89 0.31 -21.14
CA THR A 590 -45.90 -0.76 -21.15
C THR A 590 -46.51 -0.96 -19.76
N THR A 591 -47.82 -0.73 -19.66
CA THR A 591 -48.62 -0.84 -18.43
C THR A 591 -49.32 -2.20 -18.37
N PRO A 592 -49.18 -3.00 -17.29
CA PRO A 592 -50.05 -4.14 -17.01
C PRO A 592 -51.27 -3.74 -16.15
N PRO A 593 -52.38 -4.52 -16.17
CA PRO A 593 -53.69 -4.07 -15.70
C PRO A 593 -53.95 -4.25 -14.18
N VAL A 594 -54.97 -3.53 -13.73
CA VAL A 594 -55.56 -3.59 -12.38
C VAL A 594 -56.60 -4.72 -12.28
N PRO A 595 -56.50 -5.60 -11.26
CA PRO A 595 -57.64 -6.16 -10.54
C PRO A 595 -57.81 -5.38 -9.22
N GLY A 596 -59.00 -5.04 -8.73
CA GLY A 596 -60.31 -5.64 -8.89
C GLY A 596 -60.94 -5.58 -7.50
N THR A 597 -61.98 -4.76 -7.32
CA THR A 597 -62.52 -4.41 -5.99
C THR A 597 -63.25 -5.58 -5.34
N GLY A 598 -62.74 -6.08 -4.21
CA GLY A 598 -63.42 -7.05 -3.35
C GLY A 598 -63.93 -6.40 -2.06
N THR A 599 -65.24 -6.21 -1.95
CA THR A 599 -65.93 -5.77 -0.73
C THR A 599 -66.03 -6.92 0.28
N GLY A 600 -65.66 -6.70 1.55
CA GLY A 600 -65.74 -7.71 2.61
C GLY A 600 -66.03 -7.08 3.98
N SER A 601 -67.12 -7.52 4.61
CA SER A 601 -67.80 -6.96 5.79
C SER A 601 -66.96 -6.72 7.05
N ALA A 602 -67.49 -5.85 7.93
CA ALA A 602 -66.98 -5.51 9.25
C ALA A 602 -67.42 -6.47 10.38
N ALA A 603 -66.58 -6.53 11.43
CA ALA A 603 -66.85 -6.76 12.87
C ALA A 603 -65.47 -6.73 13.59
N GLY A 604 -65.26 -6.27 14.83
CA GLY A 604 -66.12 -5.57 15.80
C GLY A 604 -65.47 -5.67 17.19
N GLU A 605 -65.23 -4.52 17.85
CA GLU A 605 -64.89 -4.34 19.30
C GLU A 605 -63.63 -5.07 19.86
N GLY A 606 -63.03 -4.65 20.98
CA GLY A 606 -63.33 -3.55 21.90
C GLY A 606 -62.10 -3.09 22.70
N ASP A 607 -62.27 -2.02 23.50
CA ASP A 607 -61.22 -1.25 24.15
C ASP A 607 -60.90 -1.67 25.61
N THR A 608 -59.67 -1.35 26.05
CA THR A 608 -59.23 -1.05 27.44
C THR A 608 -59.21 -2.14 28.54
N PRO A 609 -58.40 -1.93 29.62
CA PRO A 609 -57.43 -0.85 29.87
C PRO A 609 -55.96 -1.26 29.67
#